data_AF-A0A7W1FZK5-F1
#
_entry.id   AF-A0A7W1FZK5-F1
#
_cell.length_a   1.000
_cell.length_b   1.000
_cell.length_c   1.000
_cell.angle_alpha   90.00
_cell.angle_beta   90.00
_cell.angle_gamma   90.00
#
_symmetry.space_group_name_H-M   'P 1'
#
loop_
_entity.id
_entity.type
_entity.pdbx_description
1 polymer ?
#
loop_
_entity_poly.entity_id
_entity_poly.type
_entity_poly.pdbx_seq_one_letter_code
_entity_poly.pdbx_strand_id
1 'polypeptide(L)'
;MNKTLFEKIWKAHVVATIDENTSVIYIDKHLIHEVTSPQAFEGIEKRNVSLFRPQNTIATADHNVPTKDQHLPIKEELSRLQVEALTRNCTNHKVELYGLGHPFQGIVHVIGPELGITLPGMTIVCGDSHTSTHGAFGSIAFGIGTSEVEQV
;
A
#
# COMPACT_ATOMS: atom_id res chain seq x y z
N MET A 1 10.25 11.89 31.09
CA MET A 1 10.63 12.58 29.85
C MET A 1 9.42 12.67 28.94
N ASN A 2 9.22 13.81 28.26
CA ASN A 2 8.18 13.94 27.25
C ASN A 2 8.58 13.10 26.02
N LYS A 3 7.65 12.30 25.50
CA LYS A 3 7.85 11.50 24.28
C LYS A 3 7.46 12.33 23.05
N THR A 4 8.25 12.24 21.97
CA THR A 4 7.90 12.79 20.66
C THR A 4 6.66 12.10 20.06
N LEU A 5 6.05 12.70 19.02
CA LEU A 5 4.95 12.05 18.30
C LEU A 5 5.39 10.70 17.71
N PHE A 6 6.57 10.68 17.07
CA PHE A 6 7.16 9.45 16.52
C PHE A 6 7.32 8.38 17.60
N GLU A 7 7.93 8.69 18.75
CA GLU A 7 8.10 7.71 19.82
C GLU A 7 6.78 7.19 20.40
N LYS A 8 5.74 8.02 20.45
CA LYS A 8 4.42 7.61 20.94
C LYS A 8 3.79 6.59 19.98
N ILE A 9 3.77 6.90 18.68
CA ILE A 9 3.19 6.02 17.67
C ILE A 9 4.04 4.75 17.56
N TRP A 10 5.36 4.88 17.41
CA TRP A 10 6.27 3.73 17.31
C TRP A 10 6.07 2.76 18.47
N LYS A 11 6.16 3.24 19.72
CA LYS A 11 6.00 2.39 20.91
C LYS A 11 4.62 1.76 21.04
N ALA A 12 3.57 2.37 20.48
CA ALA A 12 2.24 1.79 20.46
C ALA A 12 2.09 0.64 19.45
N HIS A 13 2.96 0.56 18.44
CA HIS A 13 2.89 -0.42 17.35
C HIS A 13 3.99 -1.48 17.39
N VAL A 14 4.94 -1.42 18.33
CA VAL A 14 5.92 -2.50 18.54
C VAL A 14 5.18 -3.76 19.00
N VAL A 15 5.27 -4.82 18.22
CA VAL A 15 4.74 -6.15 18.58
C VAL A 15 5.82 -7.07 19.14
N ALA A 16 7.07 -6.88 18.70
CA ALA A 16 8.23 -7.58 19.23
C ALA A 16 9.49 -6.73 19.07
N THR A 17 10.45 -6.92 19.97
CA THR A 17 11.79 -6.35 19.85
C THR A 17 12.76 -7.50 19.58
N ILE A 18 13.53 -7.39 18.50
CA ILE A 18 14.52 -8.40 18.11
C ILE A 18 15.84 -8.10 18.82
N ASP A 19 16.30 -6.85 18.73
CA ASP A 19 17.48 -6.33 19.39
C ASP A 19 17.34 -4.82 19.65
N GLU A 20 18.41 -4.16 20.12
CA GLU A 20 18.41 -2.74 20.48
C GLU A 20 18.01 -1.80 19.33
N ASN A 21 18.20 -2.22 18.07
CA ASN A 21 17.97 -1.39 16.89
C ASN A 21 16.84 -1.91 16.00
N THR A 22 16.30 -3.10 16.31
CA THR A 22 15.35 -3.79 15.42
C THR A 22 14.07 -4.13 16.16
N SER A 23 12.95 -3.59 15.67
CA SER A 23 11.61 -3.87 16.18
C SER A 23 10.72 -4.40 15.06
N VAL A 24 9.83 -5.33 15.40
CA VAL A 24 8.71 -5.72 14.56
C VAL A 24 7.56 -4.77 14.87
N ILE A 25 7.04 -4.12 13.84
CA ILE A 25 6.01 -3.08 13.95
C ILE A 25 4.73 -3.59 13.28
N TYR A 26 3.60 -3.45 13.97
CA TYR A 26 2.28 -3.67 13.38
C TYR A 26 1.97 -2.55 12.37
N ILE A 27 1.45 -2.91 11.21
CA ILE A 27 1.05 -1.97 10.14
C ILE A 27 -0.47 -1.83 10.10
N ASP A 28 -0.98 -0.61 10.27
CA ASP A 28 -2.43 -0.33 10.25
C ASP A 28 -3.02 -0.33 8.85
N LYS A 29 -2.26 0.20 7.88
CA LYS A 29 -2.66 0.33 6.48
C LYS A 29 -1.52 0.00 5.54
N HIS A 30 -1.83 -0.84 4.57
CA HIS A 30 -0.94 -1.16 3.46
C HIS A 30 -1.57 -0.61 2.18
N LEU A 31 -0.94 0.39 1.58
CA LEU A 31 -1.39 0.91 0.29
C LEU A 31 -0.59 0.21 -0.81
N ILE A 32 -1.25 -0.17 -1.89
CA ILE A 32 -0.62 -0.91 -2.98
C ILE A 32 -1.00 -0.33 -4.35
N HIS A 33 -0.12 -0.52 -5.32
CA HIS A 33 -0.29 -0.03 -6.69
C HIS A 33 0.30 -1.03 -7.70
N GLU A 34 0.06 -0.82 -8.98
CA GLU A 34 0.30 -1.81 -10.05
C GLU A 34 1.78 -2.09 -10.35
N VAL A 35 2.71 -1.25 -9.89
CA VAL A 35 4.13 -1.39 -10.26
C VAL A 35 4.84 -2.44 -9.41
N THR A 36 4.64 -2.39 -8.09
CA THR A 36 5.39 -3.22 -7.13
C THR A 36 4.59 -4.44 -6.65
N SER A 37 3.27 -4.32 -6.57
CA SER A 37 2.41 -5.32 -5.94
C SER A 37 2.22 -6.63 -6.70
N PRO A 38 2.20 -6.67 -8.05
CA PRO A 38 2.02 -7.94 -8.77
C PRO A 38 3.04 -9.01 -8.39
N GLN A 39 4.33 -8.63 -8.23
CA GLN A 39 5.38 -9.56 -7.82
C GLN A 39 5.20 -10.04 -6.37
N ALA A 40 4.72 -9.18 -5.47
CA ALA A 40 4.42 -9.58 -4.09
C ALA A 40 3.29 -10.61 -4.03
N PHE A 41 2.25 -10.45 -4.86
CA PHE A 41 1.16 -11.42 -4.99
C PHE A 41 1.65 -12.77 -5.52
N GLU A 42 2.53 -12.79 -6.53
CA GLU A 42 3.13 -14.05 -6.98
C GLU A 42 3.91 -14.75 -5.86
N GLY A 43 4.59 -13.98 -5.00
CA GLY A 43 5.34 -14.51 -3.86
C GLY A 43 4.44 -15.21 -2.84
N ILE A 44 3.32 -14.59 -2.46
CA ILE A 44 2.36 -15.22 -1.54
C ILE A 44 1.69 -16.46 -2.16
N GLU A 45 1.39 -16.45 -3.46
CA GLU A 45 0.85 -17.61 -4.18
C GLU A 45 1.86 -18.76 -4.21
N LYS A 46 3.12 -18.48 -4.54
CA LYS A 46 4.22 -19.48 -4.52
C LYS A 46 4.43 -20.08 -3.14
N ARG A 47 4.29 -19.28 -2.08
CA ARG A 47 4.37 -19.73 -0.69
C ARG A 47 3.09 -20.40 -0.18
N ASN A 48 2.01 -20.38 -0.96
CA ASN A 48 0.69 -20.89 -0.60
C ASN A 48 0.18 -20.30 0.73
N VAL A 49 0.33 -18.98 0.90
CA VAL A 49 -0.15 -18.25 2.09
C VAL A 49 -1.23 -17.24 1.70
N SER A 50 -2.18 -17.02 2.61
CA SER A 50 -3.23 -16.02 2.45
C SER A 50 -2.82 -14.66 3.04
N LEU A 51 -3.35 -13.56 2.49
CA LEU A 51 -3.27 -12.25 3.13
C LEU A 51 -3.90 -12.30 4.53
N PHE A 52 -3.19 -11.75 5.52
CA PHE A 52 -3.65 -11.79 6.91
C PHE A 52 -4.86 -10.87 7.17
N ARG A 53 -4.84 -9.67 6.60
CA ARG A 53 -5.91 -8.66 6.75
C ARG A 53 -6.19 -7.91 5.43
N PRO A 54 -6.87 -8.54 4.46
CA PRO A 54 -7.17 -7.92 3.17
C PRO A 54 -7.86 -6.55 3.29
N GLN A 55 -8.70 -6.36 4.31
CA GLN A 55 -9.42 -5.12 4.59
C GLN A 55 -8.52 -3.96 5.07
N ASN A 56 -7.27 -4.24 5.44
CA ASN A 56 -6.29 -3.22 5.78
C ASN A 56 -5.41 -2.85 4.59
N THR A 57 -5.61 -3.51 3.45
CA THR A 57 -4.90 -3.24 2.20
C THR A 57 -5.84 -2.52 1.24
N ILE A 58 -5.41 -1.39 0.69
CA ILE A 58 -6.16 -0.63 -0.32
C ILE A 58 -5.29 -0.49 -1.56
N ALA A 59 -5.87 -0.80 -2.72
CA ALA A 59 -5.21 -0.70 -4.01
C ALA A 59 -5.75 0.47 -4.83
N THR A 60 -4.88 1.10 -5.61
CA THR A 60 -5.26 2.02 -6.70
C THR A 60 -4.36 1.76 -7.90
N ALA A 61 -4.82 2.13 -9.09
CA ALA A 61 -3.98 2.18 -10.27
C ALA A 61 -3.69 3.64 -10.62
N ASP A 62 -2.42 4.06 -10.55
CA ASP A 62 -2.04 5.47 -10.70
C ASP A 62 -0.72 5.76 -11.44
N HIS A 63 0.19 4.80 -11.61
CA HIS A 63 1.50 5.01 -12.27
C HIS A 63 1.46 4.76 -13.78
N ASN A 64 0.74 3.74 -14.22
CA ASN A 64 0.68 3.19 -15.57
C ASN A 64 -0.65 3.48 -16.27
N VAL A 65 -1.34 4.53 -15.81
CA VAL A 65 -2.62 4.95 -16.33
C VAL A 65 -2.43 6.08 -17.35
N PRO A 66 -2.99 6.00 -18.57
CA PRO A 66 -2.80 7.03 -19.56
C PRO A 66 -3.50 8.33 -19.13
N THR A 67 -2.89 9.49 -19.34
CA THR A 67 -3.51 10.80 -19.01
C THR A 67 -4.70 11.13 -19.93
N LYS A 68 -4.74 10.55 -21.13
CA LYS A 68 -5.78 10.76 -22.15
C LYS A 68 -6.44 9.44 -22.50
N ASP A 69 -7.68 9.50 -22.96
CA ASP A 69 -8.41 8.35 -23.49
C ASP A 69 -8.47 7.15 -22.54
N GLN A 70 -8.61 7.37 -21.23
CA GLN A 70 -8.68 6.31 -20.21
C GLN A 70 -9.85 5.33 -20.38
N HIS A 71 -10.86 5.70 -21.18
CA HIS A 71 -11.96 4.83 -21.56
C HIS A 71 -11.55 3.75 -22.58
N LEU A 72 -10.37 3.89 -23.21
CA LEU A 72 -9.78 2.91 -24.11
C LEU A 72 -8.79 2.01 -23.36
N PRO A 73 -8.51 0.81 -23.90
CA PRO A 73 -7.44 -0.03 -23.37
C PRO A 73 -6.09 0.67 -23.34
N ILE A 74 -5.30 0.40 -22.30
CA ILE A 74 -3.91 0.86 -22.18
C ILE A 74 -3.10 0.29 -23.35
N LYS A 75 -2.52 1.17 -24.18
CA LYS A 75 -1.81 0.78 -25.41
C LYS A 75 -0.47 0.12 -25.13
N GLU A 76 0.25 0.61 -24.13
CA GLU A 76 1.55 0.07 -23.76
C GLU A 76 1.36 -1.26 -23.03
N GLU A 77 1.98 -2.31 -23.54
CA GLU A 77 1.69 -3.68 -23.14
C GLU A 77 2.06 -3.96 -21.69
N LEU A 78 3.23 -3.50 -21.24
CA LEU A 78 3.70 -3.74 -19.87
C LEU A 78 2.80 -3.05 -18.84
N SER A 79 2.47 -1.78 -19.08
CA SER A 79 1.53 -0.98 -18.30
C SER A 79 0.18 -1.67 -18.18
N ARG A 80 -0.36 -2.15 -19.31
CA ARG A 80 -1.62 -2.88 -19.34
C ARG A 80 -1.55 -4.16 -18.50
N LEU A 81 -0.50 -4.95 -18.66
CA LEU A 81 -0.31 -6.19 -17.91
C LEU A 81 -0.20 -5.96 -16.40
N GLN A 82 0.48 -4.89 -15.97
CA GLN A 82 0.61 -4.55 -14.55
C GLN A 82 -0.75 -4.15 -13.94
N VAL A 83 -1.53 -3.31 -14.62
CA VAL A 83 -2.87 -2.92 -14.18
C VAL A 83 -3.85 -4.10 -14.16
N GLU A 84 -3.81 -4.95 -15.19
CA GLU A 84 -4.62 -6.18 -15.25
C GLU A 84 -4.22 -7.17 -14.13
N ALA A 85 -2.92 -7.30 -13.85
CA ALA A 85 -2.42 -8.14 -12.76
C ALA A 85 -2.89 -7.63 -11.40
N LEU A 86 -2.78 -6.33 -11.12
CA LEU A 86 -3.32 -5.74 -9.89
C LEU A 86 -4.81 -6.03 -9.75
N THR A 87 -5.59 -5.84 -10.81
CA THR A 87 -7.03 -6.08 -10.83
C THR A 87 -7.39 -7.53 -10.49
N ARG A 88 -6.72 -8.47 -11.14
CA ARG A 88 -6.90 -9.91 -10.89
C ARG A 88 -6.52 -10.27 -9.46
N ASN A 89 -5.37 -9.79 -8.98
CA ASN A 89 -4.87 -10.10 -7.66
C ASN A 89 -5.79 -9.54 -6.56
N CYS A 90 -6.24 -8.29 -6.70
CA CYS A 90 -7.18 -7.70 -5.74
C CYS A 90 -8.50 -8.48 -5.68
N THR A 91 -9.00 -8.93 -6.84
CA THR A 91 -10.20 -9.78 -6.93
C THR A 91 -9.99 -11.12 -6.21
N ASN A 92 -8.89 -11.81 -6.50
CA ASN A 92 -8.57 -13.13 -5.93
C ASN A 92 -8.37 -13.08 -4.41
N HIS A 93 -7.75 -12.00 -3.91
CA HIS A 93 -7.40 -11.85 -2.51
C HIS A 93 -8.36 -10.98 -1.71
N LYS A 94 -9.46 -10.51 -2.32
CA LYS A 94 -10.49 -9.67 -1.71
C LYS A 94 -9.93 -8.36 -1.13
N VAL A 95 -9.03 -7.73 -1.88
CA VAL A 95 -8.47 -6.40 -1.60
C VAL A 95 -9.33 -5.37 -2.31
N GLU A 96 -9.67 -4.28 -1.62
CA GLU A 96 -10.41 -3.17 -2.22
C GLU A 96 -9.54 -2.43 -3.24
N LEU A 97 -10.08 -2.21 -4.44
CA LEU A 97 -9.36 -1.63 -5.57
C LEU A 97 -10.13 -0.44 -6.15
N TYR A 98 -9.48 0.72 -6.15
CA TYR A 98 -9.88 1.89 -6.92
C TYR A 98 -9.16 1.89 -8.27
N GLY A 99 -9.59 0.99 -9.16
CA GLY A 99 -9.01 0.81 -10.50
C GLY A 99 -9.48 1.85 -11.52
N LEU A 100 -9.07 1.68 -12.79
CA LEU A 100 -9.45 2.61 -13.87
C LEU A 100 -10.97 2.82 -13.94
N GLY A 101 -11.39 4.08 -13.91
CA GLY A 101 -12.80 4.46 -14.02
C GLY A 101 -13.58 4.39 -12.70
N HIS A 102 -12.95 3.97 -11.60
CA HIS A 102 -13.55 4.05 -10.28
C HIS A 102 -13.66 5.53 -9.84
N PRO A 103 -14.78 5.97 -9.22
CA PRO A 103 -14.95 7.37 -8.82
C PRO A 103 -13.92 7.85 -7.78
N PHE A 104 -13.29 6.93 -7.07
CA PHE A 104 -12.25 7.19 -6.07
C PHE A 104 -10.84 6.83 -6.56
N GLN A 105 -10.67 6.52 -7.86
CA GLN A 105 -9.34 6.32 -8.42
C GLN A 105 -8.54 7.62 -8.36
N GLY A 106 -7.29 7.53 -7.95
CA GLY A 106 -6.35 8.65 -7.97
C GLY A 106 -4.98 8.24 -7.46
N ILE A 107 -4.08 9.22 -7.39
CA ILE A 107 -2.71 9.02 -6.89
C ILE A 107 -2.76 8.46 -5.47
N VAL A 108 -2.05 7.37 -5.20
CA VAL A 108 -2.16 6.59 -3.95
C VAL A 108 -1.99 7.44 -2.69
N HIS A 109 -1.10 8.43 -2.72
CA HIS A 109 -0.86 9.34 -1.59
C HIS A 109 -1.81 10.54 -1.51
N VAL A 110 -2.63 10.78 -2.54
CA VAL A 110 -3.71 11.78 -2.54
C VAL A 110 -5.00 11.15 -2.04
N ILE A 111 -5.37 10.00 -2.58
CA ILE A 111 -6.62 9.32 -2.20
C ILE A 111 -6.61 8.82 -0.76
N GLY A 112 -5.43 8.48 -0.21
CA GLY A 112 -5.31 7.98 1.15
C GLY A 112 -5.91 8.96 2.18
N PRO A 113 -5.42 10.21 2.24
CA PRO A 113 -6.04 11.22 3.10
C PRO A 113 -7.41 11.69 2.62
N GLU A 114 -7.64 11.86 1.31
CA GLU A 114 -8.92 12.36 0.77
C GLU A 114 -10.11 11.48 1.16
N LEU A 115 -9.91 10.16 1.17
CA LEU A 115 -10.95 9.18 1.48
C LEU A 115 -10.98 8.76 2.96
N GLY A 116 -10.16 9.39 3.80
CA GLY A 116 -10.08 9.05 5.24
C GLY A 116 -9.44 7.70 5.53
N ILE A 117 -8.67 7.14 4.60
CA ILE A 117 -7.87 5.91 4.80
C ILE A 117 -6.68 6.21 5.72
N THR A 118 -6.07 7.38 5.53
CA THR A 118 -4.99 7.89 6.37
C THR A 118 -5.57 8.64 7.56
N LEU A 119 -5.37 8.10 8.76
CA LEU A 119 -5.80 8.72 10.02
C LEU A 119 -4.61 8.95 10.96
N PRO A 120 -4.71 9.95 11.87
CA PRO A 120 -3.67 10.23 12.85
C PRO A 120 -3.32 9.02 13.72
N GLY A 121 -2.04 8.84 14.00
CA GLY A 121 -1.54 7.77 14.87
C GLY A 121 -1.31 6.43 14.18
N MET A 122 -1.60 6.29 12.88
CA MET A 122 -1.38 5.05 12.14
C MET A 122 0.09 4.79 11.79
N THR A 123 0.42 3.51 11.58
CA THR A 123 1.58 3.05 10.79
C THR A 123 1.13 2.66 9.37
N ILE A 124 1.75 3.26 8.35
CA ILE A 124 1.34 3.09 6.94
C ILE A 124 2.54 2.73 6.07
N VAL A 125 2.37 1.76 5.19
CA VAL A 125 3.41 1.36 4.22
C VAL A 125 2.85 1.27 2.81
N CYS A 126 3.71 1.46 1.83
CA CYS A 126 3.40 1.28 0.42
C CYS A 126 4.69 1.02 -0.35
N GLY A 127 4.60 0.29 -1.47
CA GLY A 127 5.68 0.11 -2.42
C GLY A 127 6.14 1.37 -3.17
N ASP A 128 5.91 2.56 -2.61
CA ASP A 128 6.23 3.86 -3.21
C ASP A 128 7.10 4.71 -2.25
N SER A 129 8.09 5.41 -2.79
CA SER A 129 9.05 6.21 -2.01
C SER A 129 8.41 7.45 -1.34
N HIS A 130 7.27 7.93 -1.84
CA HIS A 130 6.59 9.13 -1.35
C HIS A 130 5.56 8.84 -0.26
N THR A 131 5.54 7.62 0.28
CA THR A 131 4.67 7.20 1.39
C THR A 131 4.79 8.10 2.63
N SER A 132 5.93 8.76 2.82
CA SER A 132 6.14 9.77 3.86
C SER A 132 5.14 10.94 3.83
N THR A 133 4.46 11.18 2.69
CA THR A 133 3.35 12.14 2.53
C THR A 133 2.31 12.02 3.65
N HIS A 134 1.99 10.80 4.07
CA HIS A 134 0.98 10.55 5.11
C HIS A 134 1.39 11.04 6.50
N GLY A 135 2.69 11.31 6.72
CA GLY A 135 3.18 11.93 7.95
C GLY A 135 2.59 13.31 8.25
N ALA A 136 2.09 14.01 7.21
CA ALA A 136 1.35 15.27 7.38
C ALA A 136 0.08 15.13 8.25
N PHE A 137 -0.45 13.90 8.38
CA PHE A 137 -1.64 13.59 9.18
C PHE A 137 -1.29 13.04 10.57
N GLY A 138 -0.02 13.09 10.97
CA GLY A 138 0.43 12.57 12.25
C GLY A 138 0.50 11.04 12.30
N SER A 139 0.80 10.41 11.17
CA SER A 139 1.07 8.98 11.03
C SER A 139 2.58 8.72 10.91
N ILE A 140 3.05 7.51 11.18
CA ILE A 140 4.38 7.05 10.76
C ILE A 140 4.22 6.31 9.45
N ALA A 141 4.82 6.81 8.38
CA ALA A 141 4.64 6.22 7.06
C ALA A 141 5.95 6.15 6.29
N PHE A 142 6.27 5.00 5.72
CA PHE A 142 7.52 4.77 4.99
C PHE A 142 7.29 3.91 3.75
N GLY A 143 8.05 4.24 2.70
CA GLY A 143 8.10 3.43 1.49
C GLY A 143 8.86 2.14 1.76
N ILE A 144 8.40 1.04 1.19
CA ILE A 144 8.97 -0.29 1.36
C ILE A 144 9.28 -0.93 0.00
N GLY A 145 10.20 -1.89 -0.02
CA GLY A 145 10.51 -2.65 -1.22
C GLY A 145 9.49 -3.75 -1.52
N THR A 146 9.51 -4.30 -2.73
CA THR A 146 8.60 -5.39 -3.14
C THR A 146 8.62 -6.60 -2.21
N SER A 147 9.80 -6.99 -1.70
CA SER A 147 9.91 -8.11 -0.76
C SER A 147 9.24 -7.82 0.59
N GLU A 148 9.17 -6.56 0.99
CA GLU A 148 8.47 -6.13 2.21
C GLU A 148 6.97 -5.99 1.96
N VAL A 149 6.55 -5.55 0.77
CA VAL A 149 5.13 -5.58 0.33
C VAL A 149 4.59 -7.01 0.41
N GLU A 150 5.40 -8.02 0.08
CA GLU A 150 5.03 -9.43 0.22
C GLU A 150 4.92 -9.89 1.69
N GLN A 151 5.63 -9.25 2.62
CA GLN A 151 5.66 -9.63 4.04
C GLN A 151 4.49 -9.07 4.85
N VAL A 152 3.97 -7.90 4.46
CA VAL A 152 2.89 -7.15 5.16
C VAL A 152 1.51 -7.71 4.82
#